data_AF-A0A9D1Z0C3-F1
#
_entry.id   AF-A0A9D1Z0C3-F1
#
_cell.length_a   1.000
_cell.length_b   1.000
_cell.length_c   1.000
_cell.angle_alpha   90.00
_cell.angle_beta   90.00
_cell.angle_gamma   90.00
#
_symmetry.space_group_name_H-M   'P 1'
#
loop_
_entity.id
_entity.type
_entity.pdbx_description
1 polymer ?
#
loop_
_entity_poly.entity_id
_entity_poly.type
_entity_poly.pdbx_seq_one_letter_code
_entity_poly.pdbx_strand_id
1 'polypeptide(L)'
;MKRFLLSILLLAAASPLAAQLYHPGEQLFYRVSYKAKMFPNTEVGSVEVCTYEEQVNGEKLYRVEGIGRTLPTYRWFYNLEDIYRVWIDPETKRPVRFVSDLHEGEYTFESYYTYVWPDSTIHTRWRSRQRPFQEKQMTLTAESMDPISLFFTLRSAEAEDFTVGEPGTLQMVLQDTIKLIRYRYLGRENKKIRNMGRFQTLKFECQLGTTEGYSFTDGTIFTLWVSDDRNKIPLYIESPVKIGSIQAYISGYKGLKYPLDSRIK
;
A
#
# COMPACT_ATOMS: atom_id res chain seq x y z
N MET A 1 -48.01 -4.43 -37.81
CA MET A 1 -48.22 -3.61 -36.60
C MET A 1 -48.02 -4.48 -35.38
N LYS A 2 -46.86 -4.38 -34.72
CA LYS A 2 -46.56 -4.86 -33.35
C LYS A 2 -45.11 -4.42 -33.05
N ARG A 3 -44.95 -3.28 -32.38
CA ARG A 3 -43.66 -2.81 -31.87
C ARG A 3 -43.46 -3.48 -30.51
N PHE A 4 -42.49 -4.39 -30.41
CA PHE A 4 -42.06 -4.95 -29.14
C PHE A 4 -40.96 -4.06 -28.55
N LEU A 5 -41.26 -3.53 -27.36
CA LEU A 5 -40.30 -3.00 -26.39
C LEU A 5 -39.36 -4.12 -25.93
N LEU A 6 -38.06 -3.84 -25.86
CA LEU A 6 -37.21 -4.12 -24.69
C LEU A 6 -35.84 -3.48 -24.93
N SER A 7 -35.73 -2.22 -24.53
CA SER A 7 -34.43 -1.56 -24.34
C SER A 7 -33.85 -2.10 -23.03
N ILE A 8 -32.95 -3.09 -23.14
CA ILE A 8 -32.17 -3.55 -22.00
C ILE A 8 -31.20 -2.42 -21.64
N LEU A 9 -31.42 -1.87 -20.46
CA LEU A 9 -30.55 -0.96 -19.76
C LEU A 9 -29.23 -1.70 -19.48
N LEU A 10 -28.21 -1.50 -20.32
CA LEU A 10 -26.83 -1.85 -20.00
C LEU A 10 -26.32 -0.82 -18.98
N LEU A 11 -26.79 -0.93 -17.74
CA LEU A 11 -25.96 -0.52 -16.61
C LEU A 11 -24.88 -1.61 -16.51
N ALA A 12 -23.81 -1.45 -17.29
CA ALA A 12 -22.54 -2.02 -16.86
C ALA A 12 -22.30 -1.38 -15.49
N ALA A 13 -22.52 -2.17 -14.44
CA ALA A 13 -22.05 -1.81 -13.12
C ALA A 13 -20.55 -1.57 -13.28
N ALA A 14 -20.17 -0.29 -13.34
CA ALA A 14 -18.86 0.10 -12.87
C ALA A 14 -18.86 -0.41 -11.43
N SER A 15 -18.27 -1.58 -11.19
CA SER A 15 -17.93 -2.00 -9.84
C SER A 15 -17.23 -0.78 -9.26
N PRO A 16 -17.81 -0.11 -8.26
CA PRO A 16 -17.09 0.98 -7.63
C PRO A 16 -15.83 0.29 -7.14
N LEU A 17 -14.68 0.68 -7.70
CA LEU A 17 -13.43 0.41 -7.03
C LEU A 17 -13.67 0.89 -5.61
N ALA A 18 -13.69 -0.05 -4.65
CA ALA A 18 -14.22 0.21 -3.33
C ALA A 18 -13.62 1.53 -2.83
N ALA A 19 -14.46 2.44 -2.33
CA ALA A 19 -14.10 3.84 -2.17
C ALA A 19 -12.85 3.97 -1.28
N GLN A 20 -11.70 4.25 -1.89
CA GLN A 20 -10.42 4.32 -1.18
C GLN A 20 -10.51 5.42 -0.10
N LEU A 21 -10.11 5.08 1.13
CA LEU A 21 -10.27 5.95 2.29
C LEU A 21 -9.13 6.95 2.43
N TYR A 22 -9.09 7.95 1.55
CA TYR A 22 -8.21 9.10 1.72
C TYR A 22 -8.87 10.16 2.59
N HIS A 23 -8.32 10.37 3.78
CA HIS A 23 -8.78 11.39 4.71
C HIS A 23 -7.63 12.35 5.03
N PRO A 24 -7.64 13.60 4.50
CA PRO A 24 -6.62 14.59 4.81
C PRO A 24 -6.48 14.86 6.32
N GLY A 25 -5.25 14.99 6.80
CA GLY A 25 -4.92 15.21 8.22
C GLY A 25 -4.62 13.92 9.01
N GLU A 26 -4.80 12.75 8.40
CA GLU A 26 -4.40 11.47 8.98
C GLU A 26 -2.87 11.36 9.02
N GLN A 27 -2.36 10.91 10.18
CA GLN A 27 -0.94 10.59 10.36
C GLN A 27 -0.83 9.23 11.01
N LEU A 28 -0.09 8.32 10.39
CA LEU A 28 0.19 6.97 10.91
C LEU A 28 1.69 6.82 11.11
N PHE A 29 2.09 6.35 12.29
CA PHE A 29 3.49 6.17 12.66
C PHE A 29 3.77 4.69 12.86
N TYR A 30 4.88 4.20 12.31
CA TYR A 30 5.27 2.80 12.35
C TYR A 30 6.71 2.67 12.84
N ARG A 31 7.00 1.52 13.47
CA ARG A 31 8.36 1.07 13.74
C ARG A 31 8.64 -0.17 12.91
N VAL A 32 9.85 -0.23 12.35
CA VAL A 32 10.38 -1.40 11.67
C VAL A 32 11.40 -2.04 12.59
N SER A 33 11.25 -3.34 12.84
CA SER A 33 12.13 -4.09 13.71
C SER A 33 12.61 -5.39 13.06
N TYR A 34 13.81 -5.79 13.44
CA TYR A 34 14.38 -7.07 13.08
C TYR A 34 14.39 -8.00 14.30
N LYS A 35 13.92 -9.23 14.10
CA LYS A 35 13.83 -10.25 15.15
C LYS A 35 14.49 -11.54 14.67
N ALA A 36 15.44 -12.07 15.42
CA ALA A 36 16.05 -13.37 15.15
C ALA A 36 16.22 -14.19 16.44
N LYS A 37 16.48 -15.50 16.33
CA LYS A 37 16.53 -16.40 17.50
C LYS A 37 17.55 -15.97 18.57
N MET A 38 18.66 -15.39 18.15
CA MET A 38 19.76 -14.94 19.02
C MET A 38 19.81 -13.42 19.22
N PHE A 39 18.89 -12.66 18.61
CA PHE A 39 18.87 -11.21 18.68
C PHE A 39 17.53 -10.72 19.23
N PRO A 40 17.54 -9.83 20.24
CA PRO A 40 16.30 -9.26 20.74
C PRO A 40 15.56 -8.52 19.61
N ASN A 41 14.23 -8.41 19.73
CA ASN A 41 13.44 -7.66 18.75
C ASN A 41 13.85 -6.19 18.76
N THR A 42 14.62 -5.79 17.75
CA THR A 42 15.35 -4.52 17.70
C THR A 42 14.70 -3.63 16.66
N GLU A 43 14.16 -2.49 17.10
CA GLU A 43 13.64 -1.47 16.19
C GLU A 43 14.80 -0.83 15.45
N VAL A 44 14.80 -0.87 14.12
CA VAL A 44 15.89 -0.35 13.27
C VAL A 44 15.44 0.82 12.40
N GLY A 45 14.14 0.98 12.19
CA GLY A 45 13.58 2.05 11.36
C GLY A 45 12.24 2.59 11.84
N SER A 46 11.79 3.65 11.19
CA SER A 46 10.46 4.24 11.34
C SER A 46 9.85 4.52 9.99
N VAL A 47 8.53 4.41 9.90
CA VAL A 47 7.76 4.86 8.74
C VAL A 47 6.69 5.84 9.19
N GLU A 48 6.52 6.92 8.46
CA GLU A 48 5.48 7.93 8.66
C GLU A 48 4.60 7.97 7.42
N VAL A 49 3.28 7.88 7.57
CA VAL A 49 2.32 8.06 6.48
C VAL A 49 1.41 9.20 6.84
N CYS A 50 1.46 10.28 6.05
CA CYS A 50 0.69 11.49 6.28
C CYS A 50 -0.16 11.82 5.06
N THR A 51 -1.40 12.25 5.31
CA THR A 51 -2.32 12.67 4.25
C THR A 51 -2.59 14.18 4.35
N TYR A 52 -2.69 14.83 3.20
CA TYR A 52 -2.85 16.26 3.07
C TYR A 52 -3.89 16.59 2.01
N GLU A 53 -4.47 17.79 2.12
CA GLU A 53 -5.16 18.46 1.02
C GLU A 53 -4.21 19.50 0.43
N GLU A 54 -4.10 19.54 -0.88
CA GLU A 54 -3.17 20.41 -1.60
C GLU A 54 -3.84 21.00 -2.84
N GLN A 55 -3.51 22.24 -3.19
CA GLN A 55 -3.87 22.82 -4.49
C GLN A 55 -2.64 22.82 -5.39
N VAL A 56 -2.74 22.17 -6.54
CA VAL A 56 -1.68 22.11 -7.55
C VAL A 56 -2.23 22.66 -8.85
N ASN A 57 -1.65 23.74 -9.38
CA ASN A 57 -2.10 24.39 -10.62
C ASN A 57 -3.60 24.77 -10.66
N GLY A 58 -4.19 25.08 -9.49
CA GLY A 58 -5.62 25.39 -9.36
C GLY A 58 -6.53 24.18 -9.18
N GLU A 59 -6.01 22.96 -9.25
CA GLU A 59 -6.74 21.73 -8.98
C GLU A 59 -6.54 21.28 -7.52
N LYS A 60 -7.63 20.89 -6.87
CA LYS A 60 -7.60 20.33 -5.51
C LYS A 60 -7.27 18.84 -5.59
N LEU A 61 -6.18 18.44 -4.93
CA LEU A 61 -5.72 17.06 -4.84
C LEU A 61 -5.55 16.64 -3.38
N TYR A 62 -5.68 15.36 -3.12
CA TYR A 62 -5.18 14.77 -1.88
C TYR A 62 -3.75 14.31 -2.10
N ARG A 63 -2.85 14.60 -1.17
CA ARG A 63 -1.48 14.09 -1.20
C ARG A 63 -1.28 13.11 -0.06
N VAL A 64 -0.78 11.93 -0.36
CA VAL A 64 -0.25 10.98 0.62
C VAL A 64 1.26 11.04 0.55
N GLU A 65 1.92 11.18 1.70
CA GLU A 65 3.37 11.13 1.83
C GLU A 65 3.75 10.00 2.77
N GLY A 66 4.53 9.04 2.26
CA GLY A 66 5.13 7.96 3.03
C GLY A 66 6.62 8.21 3.18
N ILE A 67 7.14 8.21 4.40
CA ILE A 67 8.57 8.42 4.65
C ILE A 67 9.12 7.30 5.51
N GLY A 68 10.04 6.51 4.95
CA GLY A 68 10.80 5.47 5.65
C GLY A 68 12.19 5.98 6.04
N ARG A 69 12.62 5.75 7.28
CA ARG A 69 13.94 6.16 7.77
C ARG A 69 14.58 5.10 8.66
N THR A 70 15.90 4.92 8.54
CA THR A 70 16.68 4.26 9.60
C THR A 70 16.71 5.14 10.86
N LEU A 71 16.55 4.53 12.04
CA LEU A 71 16.66 5.26 13.31
C LEU A 71 18.09 5.82 13.49
N PRO A 72 18.25 7.01 14.10
CA PRO A 72 19.55 7.66 14.28
C PRO A 72 20.64 6.74 14.87
N THR A 73 20.29 5.89 15.83
CA THR A 73 21.18 4.92 16.49
C THR A 73 21.81 3.90 15.54
N TYR A 74 21.22 3.70 14.36
CA TYR A 74 21.60 2.67 13.39
C TYR A 74 22.08 3.24 12.04
N ARG A 75 21.97 4.56 11.84
CA ARG A 75 22.42 5.23 10.61
C ARG A 75 23.92 5.08 10.34
N TRP A 76 24.73 4.89 11.38
CA TRP A 76 26.18 4.72 11.26
C TRP A 76 26.58 3.44 10.48
N PHE A 77 25.70 2.42 10.43
CA PHE A 77 25.97 1.21 9.66
C PHE A 77 25.12 1.11 8.38
N TYR A 78 23.90 1.64 8.36
CA TYR A 78 23.05 1.66 7.16
C TYR A 78 22.05 2.82 7.22
N ASN A 79 22.31 3.88 6.46
CA ASN A 79 21.44 5.05 6.40
C ASN A 79 20.42 4.88 5.27
N LEU A 80 19.13 4.86 5.61
CA LEU A 80 18.02 4.84 4.67
C LEU A 80 17.12 6.05 4.92
N GLU A 81 16.78 6.77 3.86
CA GLU A 81 15.69 7.75 3.82
C GLU A 81 14.95 7.66 2.49
N ASP A 82 13.77 7.07 2.53
CA ASP A 82 12.93 6.88 1.35
C ASP A 82 11.66 7.69 1.48
N ILE A 83 11.34 8.47 0.46
CA ILE A 83 10.17 9.35 0.44
C ILE A 83 9.31 9.00 -0.77
N TYR A 84 8.05 8.68 -0.50
CA TYR A 84 7.02 8.41 -1.49
C TYR A 84 5.95 9.48 -1.39
N ARG A 85 5.53 10.04 -2.52
CA ARG A 85 4.45 11.02 -2.61
C ARG A 85 3.48 10.62 -3.70
N VAL A 86 2.21 10.56 -3.34
CA VAL A 86 1.14 10.23 -4.28
C VAL A 86 0.10 11.32 -4.22
N TRP A 87 -0.27 11.84 -5.38
CA TRP A 87 -1.40 12.75 -5.51
C TRP A 87 -2.59 11.96 -6.04
N ILE A 88 -3.74 12.19 -5.42
CA ILE A 88 -4.98 11.50 -5.68
C ILE A 88 -6.06 12.53 -6.01
N ASP A 89 -6.84 12.23 -7.04
CA ASP A 89 -8.03 12.98 -7.39
C ASP A 89 -9.13 12.76 -6.31
N PRO A 90 -9.64 13.82 -5.66
CA PRO A 90 -10.62 13.68 -4.57
C PRO A 90 -11.98 13.14 -5.00
N GLU A 91 -12.36 13.24 -6.27
CA GLU A 91 -13.66 12.80 -6.77
C GLU A 91 -13.62 11.32 -7.15
N THR A 92 -12.66 10.96 -7.99
CA THR A 92 -12.49 9.59 -8.51
C THR A 92 -11.77 8.66 -7.55
N LYS A 93 -11.06 9.22 -6.55
CA LYS A 93 -10.19 8.49 -5.60
C LYS A 93 -9.08 7.70 -6.28
N ARG A 94 -8.60 8.16 -7.44
CA ARG A 94 -7.52 7.50 -8.19
C ARG A 94 -6.22 8.31 -8.12
N PRO A 95 -5.05 7.65 -8.08
CA PRO A 95 -3.79 8.35 -8.16
C PRO A 95 -3.65 9.03 -9.53
N VAL A 96 -3.22 10.29 -9.53
CA VAL A 96 -2.90 11.05 -10.75
C VAL A 96 -1.40 11.10 -10.97
N ARG A 97 -0.63 11.11 -9.88
CA ARG A 97 0.83 11.23 -9.91
C ARG A 97 1.44 10.48 -8.74
N PHE A 98 2.54 9.78 -9.01
CA PHE A 98 3.40 9.16 -8.01
C PHE A 98 4.83 9.68 -8.18
N VAL A 99 5.50 9.98 -7.08
CA VAL A 99 6.92 10.34 -7.05
C VAL A 99 7.58 9.58 -5.90
N SER A 100 8.72 8.95 -6.16
CA SER A 100 9.57 8.39 -5.11
C SER A 100 11.00 8.90 -5.22
N ASP A 101 11.61 9.11 -4.07
CA ASP A 101 13.01 9.46 -3.91
C ASP A 101 13.61 8.57 -2.82
N LEU A 102 14.48 7.63 -3.24
CA LEU A 102 15.06 6.60 -2.38
C LEU A 102 16.53 6.89 -2.15
N HIS A 103 16.96 6.87 -0.88
CA HIS A 103 18.34 7.04 -0.49
C HIS A 103 18.72 5.94 0.50
N GLU A 104 19.37 4.89 0.00
CA GLU A 104 19.75 3.70 0.76
C GLU A 104 21.27 3.49 0.73
N GLY A 105 21.98 4.11 1.67
CA GLY A 105 23.45 4.16 1.66
C GLY A 105 23.97 4.89 0.42
N GLU A 106 24.68 4.19 -0.46
CA GLU A 106 25.18 4.73 -1.73
C GLU A 106 24.16 4.64 -2.88
N TYR A 107 23.11 3.85 -2.70
CA TYR A 107 22.06 3.66 -3.69
C TYR A 107 21.08 4.83 -3.65
N THR A 108 20.86 5.46 -4.81
CA THR A 108 19.79 6.42 -4.98
C THR A 108 18.93 6.05 -6.18
N PHE A 109 17.62 6.24 -6.03
CA PHE A 109 16.65 5.92 -7.07
C PHE A 109 15.48 6.88 -7.03
N GLU A 110 15.17 7.45 -8.19
CA GLU A 110 14.04 8.35 -8.34
C GLU A 110 13.07 7.78 -9.36
N SER A 111 11.77 7.88 -9.06
CA SER A 111 10.70 7.46 -9.96
C SER A 111 9.59 8.50 -10.01
N TYR A 112 9.02 8.66 -11.20
CA TYR A 112 7.92 9.56 -11.50
C TYR A 112 6.90 8.81 -12.33
N TYR A 113 5.68 8.64 -11.85
CA TYR A 113 4.60 8.04 -12.62
C TYR A 113 3.46 9.04 -12.82
N THR A 114 2.96 9.10 -14.05
CA THR A 114 1.81 9.92 -14.44
C THR A 114 0.71 8.99 -14.93
N TYR A 115 -0.42 8.98 -14.23
CA TYR A 115 -1.57 8.15 -14.57
C TYR A 115 -2.48 8.88 -15.56
N VAL A 116 -2.77 8.24 -16.68
CA VAL A 116 -3.68 8.73 -17.71
C VAL A 116 -4.88 7.79 -17.78
N TRP A 117 -5.79 7.95 -16.81
CA TRP A 117 -6.97 7.07 -16.66
C TRP A 117 -7.92 7.03 -17.86
N PRO A 118 -8.21 8.14 -18.57
CA PRO A 118 -9.06 8.09 -19.76
C PRO A 118 -8.53 7.13 -20.83
N ASP A 119 -7.20 7.05 -20.96
CA ASP A 119 -6.53 6.18 -21.92
C ASP A 119 -6.15 4.81 -21.31
N SER A 120 -6.39 4.63 -20.00
CA SER A 120 -5.93 3.47 -19.23
C SER A 120 -4.43 3.20 -19.43
N THR A 121 -3.61 4.25 -19.35
CA THR A 121 -2.15 4.12 -19.45
C THR A 121 -1.43 4.83 -18.31
N ILE A 122 -0.18 4.44 -18.11
CA ILE A 122 0.75 5.12 -17.21
C ILE A 122 2.06 5.42 -17.92
N HIS A 123 2.57 6.62 -17.69
CA HIS A 123 3.88 7.04 -18.17
C HIS A 123 4.82 7.06 -16.98
N THR A 124 5.84 6.22 -17.00
CA THR A 124 6.83 6.13 -15.94
C THR A 124 8.16 6.68 -16.42
N ARG A 125 8.86 7.36 -15.52
CA ARG A 125 10.22 7.86 -15.72
C ARG A 125 11.02 7.60 -14.47
N TRP A 126 12.21 7.03 -14.59
CA TRP A 126 13.03 6.69 -13.41
C TRP A 126 14.52 6.80 -13.70
N ARG A 127 15.33 6.96 -12.65
CA ARG A 127 16.80 6.91 -12.74
C ARG A 127 17.40 6.31 -11.49
N SER A 128 18.57 5.71 -11.65
CA SER A 128 19.47 5.42 -10.53
C SER A 128 20.68 6.35 -10.57
N ARG A 129 21.43 6.45 -9.48
CA ARG A 129 22.61 7.32 -9.37
C ARG A 129 23.55 7.32 -10.59
N GLN A 130 23.78 6.16 -11.19
CA GLN A 130 24.77 5.97 -12.26
C GLN A 130 24.16 5.91 -13.67
N ARG A 131 22.83 5.95 -13.80
CA ARG A 131 22.15 5.77 -15.09
C ARG A 131 21.29 6.99 -15.42
N PRO A 132 21.23 7.41 -16.69
CA PRO A 132 20.32 8.47 -17.10
C PRO A 132 18.86 8.04 -16.89
N PHE A 133 17.95 9.00 -17.01
CA PHE A 133 16.53 8.71 -16.99
C PHE A 133 16.14 7.71 -18.08
N GLN A 134 15.34 6.73 -17.66
CA GLN A 134 14.63 5.79 -18.52
C GLN A 134 13.15 6.10 -18.43
N GLU A 135 12.42 5.77 -19.50
CA GLU A 135 10.99 6.04 -19.61
C GLU A 135 10.28 4.82 -20.19
N LYS A 136 9.04 4.60 -19.76
CA LYS A 136 8.19 3.55 -20.30
C LYS A 136 6.73 3.98 -20.23
N GLN A 137 5.97 3.58 -21.25
CA GLN A 137 4.52 3.64 -21.21
C GLN A 137 3.98 2.22 -21.01
N MET A 138 3.02 2.06 -20.11
CA MET A 138 2.36 0.78 -19.84
C MET A 138 0.85 0.93 -19.85
N THR A 139 0.15 -0.13 -20.25
CA THR A 139 -1.31 -0.21 -20.13
C THR A 139 -1.70 -0.54 -18.70
N LEU A 140 -2.69 0.18 -18.17
CA LEU A 140 -3.29 -0.06 -16.86
C LEU A 140 -4.62 -0.81 -17.00
N THR A 141 -4.99 -1.52 -15.95
CA THR A 141 -6.38 -1.87 -15.68
C THR A 141 -6.93 -0.93 -14.59
N ALA A 142 -8.23 -1.00 -14.31
CA ALA A 142 -8.85 -0.20 -13.26
C ALA A 142 -8.30 -0.49 -11.84
N GLU A 143 -7.60 -1.61 -11.66
CA GLU A 143 -7.03 -2.08 -10.39
C GLU A 143 -5.52 -1.78 -10.26
N SER A 144 -4.88 -1.32 -11.33
CA SER A 144 -3.44 -1.08 -11.38
C SER A 144 -3.06 0.17 -10.58
N MET A 145 -2.49 -0.02 -9.39
CA MET A 145 -2.17 1.07 -8.46
C MET A 145 -0.70 1.00 -8.01
N ASP A 146 -0.11 2.14 -7.63
CA ASP A 146 1.21 2.17 -7.00
C ASP A 146 1.17 1.55 -5.58
N PRO A 147 2.33 1.23 -4.97
CA PRO A 147 2.37 0.58 -3.66
C PRO A 147 1.64 1.34 -2.54
N ILE A 148 1.69 2.68 -2.55
CA ILE A 148 1.02 3.50 -1.52
C ILE A 148 -0.48 3.53 -1.79
N SER A 149 -0.92 3.70 -3.04
CA SER A 149 -2.36 3.64 -3.36
C SER A 149 -2.95 2.26 -3.03
N LEU A 150 -2.21 1.17 -3.24
CA LEU A 150 -2.63 -0.19 -2.82
C LEU A 150 -2.82 -0.32 -1.31
N PHE A 151 -1.97 0.35 -0.51
CA PHE A 151 -2.17 0.41 0.96
C PHE A 151 -3.53 1.01 1.31
N PHE A 152 -4.02 2.00 0.56
CA PHE A 152 -5.34 2.61 0.78
C PHE A 152 -6.50 1.83 0.15
N THR A 153 -6.26 1.09 -0.95
CA THR A 153 -7.25 0.15 -1.53
C THR A 153 -7.64 -0.94 -0.54
N LEU A 154 -6.70 -1.46 0.24
CA LEU A 154 -7.03 -2.45 1.27
C LEU A 154 -7.96 -1.91 2.35
N ARG A 155 -8.06 -0.57 2.49
CA ARG A 155 -8.90 0.09 3.51
C ARG A 155 -10.37 0.20 3.11
N SER A 156 -10.70 -0.08 1.86
CA SER A 156 -12.05 0.00 1.34
C SER A 156 -12.76 -1.35 1.28
N ALA A 157 -12.05 -2.44 1.50
CA ALA A 157 -12.64 -3.77 1.55
C ALA A 157 -13.25 -4.05 2.93
N GLU A 158 -14.45 -4.62 2.94
CA GLU A 158 -15.08 -5.10 4.16
C GLU A 158 -14.72 -6.55 4.42
N ALA A 159 -14.82 -6.97 5.68
CA ALA A 159 -14.47 -8.33 6.07
C ALA A 159 -15.38 -9.37 5.40
N GLU A 160 -16.62 -8.98 5.12
CA GLU A 160 -17.65 -9.78 4.46
C GLU A 160 -17.36 -10.00 2.97
N ASP A 161 -16.47 -9.20 2.38
CA ASP A 161 -16.02 -9.37 0.99
C ASP A 161 -15.02 -10.53 0.83
N PHE A 162 -14.52 -11.09 1.94
CA PHE A 162 -13.48 -12.12 1.91
C PHE A 162 -13.98 -13.48 2.39
N THR A 163 -13.81 -14.49 1.53
CA THR A 163 -13.90 -15.89 1.94
C THR A 163 -12.55 -16.37 2.48
N VAL A 164 -12.56 -17.02 3.64
CA VAL A 164 -11.33 -17.59 4.22
C VAL A 164 -10.73 -18.62 3.26
N GLY A 165 -9.44 -18.50 2.97
CA GLY A 165 -8.71 -19.41 2.09
C GLY A 165 -8.75 -19.06 0.60
N GLU A 166 -9.71 -18.22 0.18
CA GLU A 166 -9.86 -17.82 -1.22
C GLU A 166 -8.72 -16.89 -1.66
N PRO A 167 -8.07 -17.16 -2.80
CA PRO A 167 -7.01 -16.31 -3.32
C PRO A 167 -7.59 -15.06 -4.00
N GLY A 168 -7.04 -13.90 -3.67
CA GLY A 168 -7.24 -12.64 -4.37
C GLY A 168 -5.95 -12.11 -4.98
N THR A 169 -6.07 -11.12 -5.87
CA THR A 169 -4.93 -10.48 -6.52
C THR A 169 -5.04 -8.96 -6.51
N LEU A 170 -3.91 -8.28 -6.36
CA LEU A 170 -3.76 -6.84 -6.57
C LEU A 170 -2.71 -6.60 -7.65
N GLN A 171 -2.88 -5.51 -8.41
CA GLN A 171 -1.94 -5.11 -9.45
C GLN A 171 -1.10 -3.93 -8.97
N MET A 172 0.18 -4.19 -8.69
CA MET A 172 1.14 -3.20 -8.24
C MET A 172 1.95 -2.66 -9.41
N VAL A 173 1.80 -1.37 -9.67
CA VAL A 173 2.58 -0.66 -10.68
C VAL A 173 4.00 -0.39 -10.14
N LEU A 174 4.99 -0.83 -10.90
CA LEU A 174 6.40 -0.48 -10.73
C LEU A 174 6.87 0.39 -11.91
N GLN A 175 8.14 0.80 -11.89
CA GLN A 175 8.66 1.72 -12.90
C GLN A 175 8.64 1.12 -14.32
N ASP A 176 8.84 -0.18 -14.47
CA ASP A 176 9.00 -0.84 -15.77
C ASP A 176 8.05 -2.03 -15.97
N THR A 177 7.23 -2.38 -14.98
CA THR A 177 6.32 -3.52 -15.05
C THR A 177 5.14 -3.34 -14.09
N ILE A 178 4.10 -4.16 -14.25
CA ILE A 178 3.01 -4.28 -13.29
C ILE A 178 3.11 -5.68 -12.68
N LYS A 179 3.37 -5.77 -11.37
CA LYS A 179 3.47 -7.03 -10.64
C LYS A 179 2.16 -7.39 -9.96
N LEU A 180 1.89 -8.68 -9.85
CA LEU A 180 0.76 -9.19 -9.09
C LEU A 180 1.18 -9.46 -7.64
N ILE A 181 0.41 -8.90 -6.70
CA ILE A 181 0.43 -9.33 -5.30
C ILE A 181 -0.74 -10.29 -5.12
N ARG A 182 -0.44 -11.55 -4.84
CA ARG A 182 -1.45 -12.52 -4.46
C ARG A 182 -1.69 -12.41 -2.97
N TYR A 183 -2.93 -12.52 -2.53
CA TYR A 183 -3.25 -12.55 -1.11
C TYR A 183 -4.30 -13.59 -0.80
N ARG A 184 -4.36 -14.02 0.46
CA ARG A 184 -5.36 -14.92 0.99
C ARG A 184 -5.81 -14.40 2.35
N TYR A 185 -7.12 -14.27 2.53
CA TYR A 185 -7.69 -13.97 3.84
C TYR A 185 -7.64 -15.21 4.74
N LEU A 186 -7.04 -15.07 5.92
CA LEU A 186 -6.86 -16.15 6.90
C LEU A 186 -7.88 -16.10 8.04
N GLY A 187 -8.76 -15.09 8.07
CA GLY A 187 -9.76 -14.92 9.12
C GLY A 187 -9.44 -13.79 10.10
N ARG A 188 -10.32 -13.67 11.10
CA ARG A 188 -10.19 -12.72 12.21
C ARG A 188 -9.30 -13.30 13.31
N GLU A 189 -8.39 -12.49 13.86
CA GLU A 189 -7.67 -12.84 15.09
C GLU A 189 -7.38 -11.61 15.95
N ASN A 190 -7.12 -11.84 17.25
CA ASN A 190 -6.72 -10.79 18.18
C ASN A 190 -5.19 -10.62 18.18
N LYS A 191 -4.67 -9.57 17.55
CA LYS A 191 -3.23 -9.29 17.48
C LYS A 191 -2.79 -8.33 18.59
N LYS A 192 -1.76 -8.71 19.35
CA LYS A 192 -1.06 -7.80 20.27
C LYS A 192 -0.04 -6.98 19.49
N ILE A 193 -0.14 -5.66 19.59
CA ILE A 193 0.80 -4.71 19.01
C ILE A 193 1.62 -4.08 20.14
N ARG A 194 2.95 -4.07 19.98
CA ARG A 194 3.87 -3.55 21.00
C ARG A 194 3.52 -2.10 21.33
N ASN A 195 3.43 -1.79 22.62
CA ASN A 195 3.11 -0.46 23.15
C ASN A 195 1.75 0.15 22.72
N MET A 196 0.93 -0.58 21.95
CA MET A 196 -0.38 -0.10 21.46
C MET A 196 -1.57 -0.88 22.05
N GLY A 197 -1.36 -2.12 22.50
CA GLY A 197 -2.40 -2.96 23.11
C GLY A 197 -2.79 -4.14 22.23
N ARG A 198 -4.01 -4.64 22.38
CA ARG A 198 -4.56 -5.72 21.54
C ARG A 198 -5.64 -5.17 20.62
N PHE A 199 -5.72 -5.71 19.41
CA PHE A 199 -6.66 -5.29 18.38
C PHE A 199 -7.36 -6.51 17.79
N GLN A 200 -8.64 -6.38 17.47
CA GLN A 200 -9.32 -7.25 16.52
C GLN A 200 -8.78 -6.94 15.12
N THR A 201 -8.38 -7.97 14.39
CA THR A 201 -7.70 -7.80 13.11
C THR A 201 -8.17 -8.78 12.06
N LEU A 202 -8.15 -8.34 10.82
CA LEU A 202 -8.23 -9.16 9.62
C LEU A 202 -6.82 -9.57 9.21
N LYS A 203 -6.58 -10.87 9.08
CA LYS A 203 -5.24 -11.41 8.76
C LYS A 203 -5.18 -11.87 7.32
N PHE A 204 -4.11 -11.47 6.63
CA PHE A 204 -3.84 -11.83 5.24
C PHE A 204 -2.45 -12.43 5.10
N GLU A 205 -2.35 -13.50 4.33
CA GLU A 205 -1.08 -13.98 3.78
C GLU A 205 -0.93 -13.40 2.38
N CYS A 206 0.17 -12.69 2.13
CA CYS A 206 0.45 -12.02 0.88
C CYS A 206 1.73 -12.57 0.27
N GLN A 207 1.77 -12.64 -1.06
CA GLN A 207 2.92 -13.08 -1.83
C GLN A 207 3.15 -12.10 -2.98
N LEU A 208 4.34 -11.50 -3.00
CA LEU A 208 4.80 -10.70 -4.13
C LEU A 208 5.52 -11.62 -5.12
N GLY A 209 4.94 -11.79 -6.32
CA GLY A 209 5.54 -12.63 -7.36
C GLY A 209 6.86 -12.03 -7.89
N THR A 210 7.89 -12.87 -8.05
CA THR A 210 9.18 -12.43 -8.61
C THR A 210 9.17 -12.29 -10.13
N THR A 211 8.28 -13.01 -10.83
CA THR A 211 8.25 -13.12 -12.29
C THR A 211 6.80 -13.15 -12.80
N GLU A 212 6.55 -12.77 -14.06
CA GLU A 212 5.33 -13.09 -14.79
C GLU A 212 5.20 -14.62 -14.93
N GLY A 213 4.64 -15.28 -13.91
CA GLY A 213 4.55 -16.73 -13.89
C GLY A 213 3.69 -17.24 -12.75
N TYR A 214 2.88 -18.26 -13.04
CA TYR A 214 1.91 -18.85 -12.11
C TYR A 214 2.53 -19.75 -11.03
N SER A 215 3.84 -19.69 -10.78
CA SER A 215 4.49 -20.57 -9.81
C SER A 215 4.36 -20.02 -8.38
N PHE A 216 3.80 -20.83 -7.49
CA PHE A 216 3.61 -20.53 -6.06
C PHE A 216 4.92 -20.54 -5.25
N THR A 217 6.06 -20.93 -5.83
CA THR A 217 7.31 -21.18 -5.11
C THR A 217 8.28 -20.00 -5.05
N ASP A 218 8.14 -19.02 -5.94
CA ASP A 218 9.11 -17.92 -6.09
C ASP A 218 8.45 -16.57 -5.78
N GLY A 219 8.76 -16.01 -4.61
CA GLY A 219 8.17 -14.76 -4.15
C GLY A 219 8.52 -14.41 -2.71
N THR A 220 8.45 -13.13 -2.36
CA THR A 220 8.52 -12.70 -0.97
C THR A 220 7.14 -12.87 -0.36
N ILE A 221 7.04 -13.71 0.67
CA ILE A 221 5.82 -13.89 1.46
C ILE A 221 5.87 -12.91 2.63
N PHE A 222 4.73 -12.33 2.96
CA PHE A 222 4.54 -11.57 4.19
C PHE A 222 3.13 -11.74 4.71
N THR A 223 2.96 -11.64 6.03
CA THR A 223 1.66 -11.65 6.67
C THR A 223 1.30 -10.23 7.07
N LEU A 224 0.08 -9.81 6.75
CA LEU A 224 -0.48 -8.49 7.03
C LEU A 224 -1.64 -8.63 8.01
N TRP A 225 -1.68 -7.77 9.02
CA TRP A 225 -2.80 -7.61 9.93
C TRP A 225 -3.37 -6.21 9.80
N VAL A 226 -4.64 -6.13 9.46
CA VAL A 226 -5.40 -4.89 9.29
C VAL A 226 -6.38 -4.76 10.44
N SER A 227 -6.62 -3.54 10.95
CA SER A 227 -7.63 -3.31 11.98
C SER A 227 -9.02 -3.73 11.50
N ASP A 228 -9.75 -4.48 12.32
CA ASP A 228 -11.15 -4.83 12.05
C ASP A 228 -12.08 -3.70 12.53
N ASP A 229 -12.01 -2.55 11.85
CA ASP A 229 -12.86 -1.38 12.09
C ASP A 229 -13.03 -0.58 10.79
N ARG A 230 -13.67 0.59 10.87
CA ARG A 230 -13.92 1.44 9.69
C ARG A 230 -12.68 2.15 9.15
N ASN A 231 -11.59 2.21 9.91
CA ASN A 231 -10.35 2.79 9.41
C ASN A 231 -9.55 1.78 8.59
N LYS A 232 -9.64 0.49 8.91
CA LYS A 232 -8.93 -0.61 8.23
C LYS A 232 -7.42 -0.33 8.11
N ILE A 233 -6.80 0.15 9.17
CA ILE A 233 -5.38 0.52 9.21
C ILE A 233 -4.53 -0.75 9.25
N PRO A 234 -3.52 -0.90 8.37
CA PRO A 234 -2.47 -1.89 8.55
C PRO A 234 -1.78 -1.70 9.91
N LEU A 235 -1.96 -2.63 10.83
CA LEU A 235 -1.42 -2.57 12.19
C LEU A 235 -0.09 -3.30 12.33
N TYR A 236 0.10 -4.37 11.56
CA TYR A 236 1.28 -5.23 11.64
C TYR A 236 1.59 -5.87 10.29
N ILE A 237 2.86 -5.92 9.92
CA ILE A 237 3.39 -6.66 8.78
C ILE A 237 4.54 -7.52 9.28
N GLU A 238 4.60 -8.76 8.85
CA GLU A 238 5.70 -9.68 9.14
C GLU A 238 6.17 -10.35 7.87
N SER A 239 7.45 -10.18 7.53
CA SER A 239 8.08 -10.90 6.43
C SER A 239 9.20 -11.80 6.98
N PRO A 240 9.11 -13.14 6.79
CA PRO A 240 10.20 -14.03 7.13
C PRO A 240 11.41 -13.78 6.23
N VAL A 241 12.61 -13.80 6.82
CA VAL A 241 13.88 -13.77 6.10
C VAL A 241 14.70 -15.00 6.46
N LYS A 242 15.80 -15.27 5.74
CA LYS A 242 16.63 -16.48 5.96
C LYS A 242 16.99 -16.71 7.43
N ILE A 243 17.25 -15.62 8.16
CA ILE A 243 17.55 -15.65 9.59
C ILE A 243 16.62 -14.65 10.27
N GLY A 244 15.50 -15.12 10.82
CA GLY A 244 14.56 -14.28 11.57
C GLY A 244 13.40 -13.71 10.74
N SER A 245 12.86 -12.57 11.17
CA SER A 245 11.81 -11.84 10.46
C SER A 245 12.00 -10.32 10.56
N ILE A 246 11.55 -9.63 9.53
CA ILE A 246 11.35 -8.17 9.54
C ILE A 246 9.90 -7.92 9.90
N GLN A 247 9.67 -7.02 10.86
CA GLN A 247 8.36 -6.71 11.38
C GLN A 247 8.14 -5.20 11.28
N ALA A 248 7.02 -4.76 10.72
CA ALA A 248 6.59 -3.37 10.77
C ALA A 248 5.28 -3.29 11.55
N TYR A 249 5.18 -2.38 12.51
CA TYR A 249 3.97 -2.27 13.31
C TYR A 249 3.66 -0.83 13.68
N ILE A 250 2.37 -0.53 13.79
CA ILE A 250 1.91 0.80 14.17
C ILE A 250 2.41 1.13 15.58
N SER A 251 2.92 2.34 15.75
CA SER A 251 3.43 2.88 17.01
C SER A 251 2.67 4.14 17.47
N GLY A 252 1.84 4.70 16.60
CA GLY A 252 0.95 5.82 16.92
C GLY A 252 0.12 6.25 15.72
N TYR A 253 -0.87 7.10 15.97
CA TYR A 253 -1.71 7.70 14.94
C TYR A 253 -2.28 9.04 15.40
N LYS A 254 -2.67 9.90 14.46
CA LYS A 254 -3.42 11.15 14.69
C LYS A 254 -4.39 11.38 13.53
N GLY A 255 -5.45 12.14 13.79
CA GLY A 255 -6.38 12.59 12.74
C GLY A 255 -7.09 11.47 11.99
N LEU A 256 -7.43 10.36 12.67
CA LEU A 256 -8.21 9.30 12.04
C LEU A 256 -9.61 9.79 11.70
N LYS A 257 -10.16 9.32 10.57
CA LYS A 257 -11.54 9.66 10.16
C LYS A 257 -12.59 9.05 11.10
N TYR A 258 -12.34 7.84 11.59
CA TYR A 258 -13.23 7.12 12.50
C TYR A 258 -12.52 6.77 13.80
N PRO A 259 -13.26 6.53 14.89
CA PRO A 259 -12.68 5.92 16.09
C PRO A 259 -11.99 4.58 15.80
N LEU A 260 -10.94 4.27 16.57
CA LEU A 260 -10.22 3.01 16.45
C LEU A 260 -10.90 1.90 17.26
N ASP A 261 -12.09 1.50 16.81
CA ASP A 261 -12.99 0.58 17.52
C ASP A 261 -12.46 -0.85 17.62
N SER A 262 -11.50 -1.22 16.77
CA SER A 262 -10.84 -2.52 16.82
C SER A 262 -9.99 -2.74 18.08
N ARG A 263 -9.67 -1.66 18.83
CA ARG A 263 -8.83 -1.75 20.03
C ARG A 263 -9.59 -2.40 21.19
N ILE A 264 -9.07 -3.53 21.67
CA ILE A 264 -9.61 -4.25 22.81
C ILE A 264 -9.18 -3.53 24.09
N LYS A 265 -10.16 -3.18 24.93
CA LYS A 265 -9.96 -2.57 26.25
C LYS A 265 -9.42 -3.56 27.27
#